data_AF-A0AA43QJF6-F1
#
_entry.id   AF-A0AA43QJF6-F1
#
_cell.length_a   1.000
_cell.length_b   1.000
_cell.length_c   1.000
_cell.angle_alpha   90.00
_cell.angle_beta   90.00
_cell.angle_gamma   90.00
#
_symmetry.space_group_name_H-M   'P 1'
#
loop_
_entity.id
_entity.type
_entity.pdbx_description
1 polymer ?
#
loop_
_entity_poly.entity_id
_entity_poly.type
_entity_poly.pdbx_seq_one_letter_code
_entity_poly.pdbx_strand_id
1 'polypeptide(L)'
;MTLSPLTASPSPHRLIIDVREPSELADTGRIPSAVSMPITSNPDAFYLDNEEFFERFGFEKPVSSRKREGRGDGGANPYTEALKRREAGAGLNGGDEVEVGGEEDATDGGGVEEVIFYCKAGVRSRAAARMAREWQGVKVGDMKGGWLEWSANGGEVER
;
A
#
# COMPACT_ATOMS: atom_id res chain seq x y z
N MET A 1 3.60 13.65 -12.41
CA MET A 1 4.52 12.51 -12.44
C MET A 1 3.81 11.38 -13.15
N THR A 2 4.45 10.76 -14.13
CA THR A 2 3.96 9.55 -14.81
C THR A 2 4.44 8.32 -14.05
N LEU A 3 3.64 7.24 -13.96
CA LEU A 3 4.01 6.05 -13.18
C LEU A 3 5.04 5.15 -13.87
N SER A 4 5.31 5.32 -15.19
CA SER A 4 6.11 4.36 -15.97
C SER A 4 7.50 4.11 -15.40
N PRO A 5 8.22 5.13 -14.89
CA PRO A 5 9.49 4.92 -14.19
C PRO A 5 9.33 4.35 -12.78
N LEU A 6 8.16 4.54 -12.16
CA LEU A 6 7.90 4.25 -10.74
C LEU A 6 7.58 2.77 -10.49
N THR A 7 7.01 2.07 -11.47
CA THR A 7 6.77 0.62 -11.40
C THR A 7 7.95 -0.21 -11.92
N ALA A 8 8.75 0.34 -12.85
CA ALA A 8 9.94 -0.33 -13.41
C ALA A 8 11.12 -0.41 -12.41
N SER A 9 11.07 0.39 -11.35
CA SER A 9 12.03 0.35 -10.24
C SER A 9 11.26 0.57 -8.94
N PRO A 10 10.60 -0.47 -8.40
CA PRO A 10 9.85 -0.35 -7.16
C PRO A 10 10.82 0.05 -6.05
N SER A 11 10.62 1.24 -5.46
CA SER A 11 11.32 1.60 -4.24
C SER A 11 10.63 0.88 -3.08
N PRO A 12 11.36 0.19 -2.19
CA PRO A 12 10.76 -0.47 -1.02
C PRO A 12 10.08 0.52 -0.07
N HIS A 13 10.38 1.82 -0.20
CA HIS A 13 9.79 2.89 0.62
C HIS A 13 8.64 3.64 -0.08
N ARG A 14 8.13 3.14 -1.20
CA ARG A 14 7.02 3.76 -1.95
C ARG A 14 5.82 2.82 -2.04
N LEU A 15 4.64 3.32 -1.68
CA LEU A 15 3.37 2.64 -1.82
C LEU A 15 2.52 3.27 -2.92
N ILE A 16 1.96 2.45 -3.81
CA ILE A 16 1.01 2.90 -4.84
C ILE A 16 -0.38 2.44 -4.43
N ILE A 17 -1.33 3.39 -4.37
CA ILE A 17 -2.71 3.12 -3.96
C ILE A 17 -3.67 3.41 -5.12
N ASP A 18 -4.40 2.38 -5.54
CA ASP A 18 -5.49 2.46 -6.50
C ASP A 18 -6.80 2.84 -5.78
N VAL A 19 -7.33 4.02 -6.10
CA VAL A 19 -8.58 4.53 -5.50
C VAL A 19 -9.82 4.28 -6.36
N ARG A 20 -9.71 3.43 -7.38
CA ARG A 20 -10.84 2.98 -8.19
C ARG A 20 -11.69 1.98 -7.44
N GLU A 21 -12.91 1.77 -7.95
CA GLU A 21 -13.83 0.77 -7.40
C GLU A 21 -13.39 -0.64 -7.81
N PRO A 22 -13.63 -1.67 -6.97
CA PRO A 22 -13.20 -3.05 -7.25
C PRO A 22 -13.70 -3.57 -8.61
N SER A 23 -14.88 -3.15 -9.06
CA SER A 23 -15.42 -3.50 -10.38
C SER A 23 -14.54 -2.97 -11.52
N GLU A 24 -13.98 -1.76 -11.39
CA GLU A 24 -13.07 -1.20 -12.40
C GLU A 24 -11.75 -2.00 -12.48
N LEU A 25 -11.26 -2.49 -11.32
CA LEU A 25 -10.06 -3.32 -11.24
C LEU A 25 -10.29 -4.70 -11.87
N ALA A 26 -11.46 -5.30 -11.66
CA ALA A 26 -11.81 -6.58 -12.26
C ALA A 26 -11.83 -6.51 -13.80
N ASP A 27 -12.31 -5.41 -14.36
CA ASP A 27 -12.43 -5.23 -15.81
C ASP A 27 -11.07 -4.91 -16.47
N THR A 28 -10.28 -4.03 -15.86
CA THR A 28 -9.10 -3.44 -16.50
C THR A 28 -7.77 -3.99 -15.99
N GLY A 29 -7.77 -4.66 -14.84
CA GLY A 29 -6.57 -4.97 -14.08
C GLY A 29 -6.09 -3.79 -13.24
N ARG A 30 -4.91 -3.96 -12.64
CA ARG A 30 -4.25 -2.98 -11.79
C ARG A 30 -2.81 -2.75 -12.22
N ILE A 31 -2.25 -1.65 -11.74
CA ILE A 31 -0.81 -1.41 -11.87
C ILE A 31 -0.07 -2.38 -10.94
N PRO A 32 1.02 -3.01 -11.39
CA PRO A 32 1.81 -3.92 -10.56
C PRO A 32 2.23 -3.26 -9.25
N SER A 33 2.23 -4.02 -8.16
CA SER A 33 2.51 -3.58 -6.78
C SER A 33 1.53 -2.57 -6.18
N ALA A 34 0.46 -2.20 -6.89
CA ALA A 34 -0.57 -1.31 -6.34
C ALA A 34 -1.55 -2.04 -5.42
N VAL A 35 -1.78 -1.46 -4.24
CA VAL A 35 -2.84 -1.88 -3.32
C VAL A 35 -4.13 -1.13 -3.62
N SER A 36 -5.29 -1.72 -3.30
CA SER A 36 -6.60 -1.13 -3.59
C SER A 36 -7.22 -0.47 -2.36
N MET A 37 -7.63 0.78 -2.49
CA MET A 37 -8.36 1.54 -1.45
C MET A 37 -9.49 2.36 -2.11
N PRO A 38 -10.65 1.75 -2.38
CA PRO A 38 -11.75 2.40 -3.08
C PRO A 38 -12.33 3.57 -2.28
N ILE A 39 -12.14 4.81 -2.76
CA ILE A 39 -12.57 6.01 -2.01
C ILE A 39 -14.03 6.41 -2.28
N THR A 40 -14.67 5.85 -3.30
CA THR A 40 -16.05 6.24 -3.65
C THR A 40 -17.03 5.49 -2.76
N SER A 41 -16.81 4.18 -2.59
CA SER A 41 -17.57 3.38 -1.63
C SER A 41 -17.10 3.55 -0.18
N ASN A 42 -15.82 3.85 0.07
CA ASN A 42 -15.25 4.00 1.42
C ASN A 42 -14.57 5.38 1.62
N PRO A 43 -15.33 6.48 1.66
CA PRO A 43 -14.76 7.81 1.89
C PRO A 43 -14.22 7.99 3.32
N ASP A 44 -14.68 7.17 4.26
CA ASP A 44 -14.27 7.17 5.67
C ASP A 44 -12.87 6.55 5.89
N ALA A 45 -12.31 5.86 4.89
CA ALA A 45 -11.01 5.19 4.93
C ALA A 45 -9.87 6.06 5.51
N PHE A 46 -9.87 7.37 5.22
CA PHE A 46 -8.83 8.28 5.70
C PHE A 46 -8.86 8.51 7.21
N TYR A 47 -10.02 8.31 7.84
CA TYR A 47 -10.28 8.58 9.25
C TYR A 47 -10.27 7.33 10.13
N LEU A 48 -10.33 6.14 9.53
CA LEU A 48 -10.19 4.88 10.25
C LEU A 48 -8.84 4.82 10.97
N ASP A 49 -8.85 4.17 12.13
CA ASP A 49 -7.61 3.79 12.81
C ASP A 49 -6.87 2.69 12.02
N ASN A 50 -5.68 2.31 12.49
CA ASN A 50 -4.85 1.36 11.75
C ASN A 50 -5.47 -0.05 11.70
N GLU A 51 -6.19 -0.48 12.73
CA GLU A 51 -6.80 -1.80 12.84
C GLU A 51 -7.98 -1.92 11.89
N GLU A 52 -8.94 -0.99 11.98
CA GLU A 52 -10.10 -0.96 11.09
C GLU A 52 -9.70 -0.79 9.62
N PHE A 53 -8.68 0.04 9.36
CA PHE A 53 -8.14 0.22 8.02
C PHE A 53 -7.55 -1.09 7.48
N PHE A 54 -6.74 -1.77 8.29
CA PHE A 54 -6.10 -3.02 7.90
C PHE A 54 -7.12 -4.12 7.63
N GLU A 55 -8.13 -4.27 8.48
CA GLU A 55 -9.19 -5.26 8.28
C GLU A 55 -9.95 -5.04 6.97
N ARG A 56 -10.23 -3.76 6.62
CA ARG A 56 -11.01 -3.43 5.42
C ARG A 56 -10.19 -3.51 4.14
N PHE A 57 -8.95 -3.03 4.15
CA PHE A 57 -8.14 -2.87 2.94
C PHE A 57 -7.03 -3.92 2.80
N GLY A 58 -6.73 -4.66 3.86
CA GLY A 58 -5.76 -5.75 3.87
C GLY A 58 -4.29 -5.30 3.89
N PHE A 59 -4.03 -4.00 4.06
CA PHE A 59 -2.70 -3.39 4.18
C PHE A 59 -2.68 -2.29 5.25
N GLU A 60 -1.49 -1.98 5.77
CA GLU A 60 -1.35 -1.01 6.86
C GLU A 60 -1.54 0.43 6.37
N LYS A 61 -2.17 1.26 7.20
CA LYS A 61 -2.25 2.70 6.93
C LYS A 61 -0.83 3.28 6.89
N PRO A 62 -0.41 3.93 5.78
CA PRO A 62 0.96 4.40 5.64
C PRO A 62 1.16 5.68 6.46
N VAL A 63 1.63 5.50 7.68
CA VAL A 63 2.17 6.53 8.58
C VAL A 63 3.66 6.27 8.73
N SER A 64 4.49 7.32 8.79
CA SER A 64 5.93 7.05 8.90
C SER A 64 6.29 6.59 10.29
N SER A 65 7.03 5.49 10.34
CA SER A 65 7.61 4.92 11.55
C SER A 65 8.77 5.77 12.12
N ARG A 66 8.91 7.05 11.72
CA ARG A 66 9.99 7.92 12.24
C ARG A 66 9.65 8.37 13.66
N LYS A 67 9.92 7.46 14.60
CA LYS A 67 9.99 7.66 16.03
C LYS A 67 10.95 8.84 16.31
N ARG A 68 10.42 10.04 16.53
CA ARG A 68 11.18 11.08 17.26
C ARG A 68 10.95 10.76 18.74
N GLU A 69 11.89 10.01 19.28
CA GLU A 69 11.98 9.52 20.66
C GLU A 69 11.42 10.53 21.69
N GLY A 70 10.45 10.09 22.52
CA GLY A 70 9.92 10.95 23.59
C GLY A 70 8.51 10.69 24.13
N ARG A 71 7.85 9.56 23.85
CA ARG A 71 6.76 9.01 24.69
C ARG A 71 6.53 7.56 24.29
N GLY A 72 6.39 6.68 25.28
CA GLY A 72 6.41 5.24 25.10
C GLY A 72 5.11 4.69 24.51
N ASP A 73 5.16 4.35 23.23
CA ASP A 73 4.28 3.40 22.56
C ASP A 73 5.13 2.63 21.53
N GLY A 74 6.22 2.01 22.02
CA GLY A 74 6.97 1.03 21.26
C GLY A 74 6.17 -0.26 21.11
N GLY A 75 5.12 -0.25 20.31
CA GLY A 75 4.44 -1.46 19.87
C GLY A 75 5.12 -1.96 18.60
N ALA A 76 5.79 -3.11 18.67
CA ALA A 76 5.87 -3.97 17.49
C ALA A 76 4.44 -4.10 16.94
N ASN A 77 4.23 -3.81 15.66
CA ASN A 77 2.89 -3.79 15.09
C ASN A 77 2.30 -5.22 15.18
N PRO A 78 1.26 -5.46 16.01
CA PRO A 78 0.69 -6.81 16.17
C PRO A 78 0.13 -7.38 14.87
N TYR A 79 -0.10 -6.56 13.84
CA TYR A 79 -0.64 -6.97 12.55
C TYR A 79 0.41 -7.53 11.59
N THR A 80 1.70 -7.16 11.72
CA THR A 80 2.79 -7.74 10.91
C THR A 80 2.96 -9.25 11.17
N GLU A 81 2.80 -9.66 12.43
CA GLU A 81 2.75 -11.07 12.81
C GLU A 81 1.48 -11.76 12.32
N ALA A 82 0.32 -11.10 12.34
CA ALA A 82 -0.93 -11.67 11.82
C ALA A 82 -0.89 -11.89 10.30
N LEU A 83 -0.25 -10.99 9.56
CA LEU A 83 -0.01 -11.10 8.12
C LEU A 83 0.97 -12.23 7.79
N LYS A 84 2.09 -12.34 8.52
CA LYS A 84 3.01 -13.47 8.40
C LYS A 84 2.34 -14.81 8.75
N ARG A 85 1.45 -14.83 9.75
CA ARG A 85 0.69 -16.03 10.16
C ARG A 85 -0.41 -16.41 9.17
N ARG A 86 -1.08 -15.44 8.53
CA ARG A 86 -2.09 -15.73 7.49
C ARG A 86 -1.44 -16.20 6.19
N GLU A 87 -0.28 -15.64 5.83
CA GLU A 87 0.52 -16.09 4.68
C GLU A 87 1.14 -17.47 4.95
N ALA A 88 1.57 -17.74 6.18
CA ALA A 88 1.97 -19.08 6.65
C ALA A 88 0.78 -20.05 6.84
N GLY A 89 -0.47 -19.57 6.69
CA GLY A 89 -1.70 -20.31 7.00
C GLY A 89 -2.44 -20.90 5.79
N ALA A 90 -1.93 -20.71 4.57
CA ALA A 90 -2.50 -21.32 3.36
C ALA A 90 -1.63 -22.47 2.84
N GLY A 91 -1.46 -23.50 3.67
CA GLY A 91 -0.82 -24.77 3.31
C GLY A 91 -1.66 -25.95 3.79
N LEU A 92 -2.47 -26.53 2.90
CA LEU A 92 -2.97 -27.89 3.08
C LEU A 92 -1.85 -28.88 2.73
N ASN A 93 -1.55 -29.75 3.70
CA ASN A 93 -0.68 -30.95 3.69
C ASN A 93 0.76 -30.78 4.19
N GLY A 94 0.93 -31.13 5.48
CA GLY A 94 1.80 -32.21 5.99
C GLY A 94 3.25 -32.34 5.49
N GLY A 95 4.17 -32.15 6.44
CA GLY A 95 5.36 -33.01 6.64
C GLY A 95 6.61 -32.66 5.84
N ASP A 96 7.49 -31.84 6.43
CA ASP A 96 8.88 -32.16 6.80
C ASP A 96 9.55 -30.85 7.28
N GLU A 97 10.10 -30.87 8.49
CA GLU A 97 10.84 -29.75 9.06
C GLU A 97 12.10 -29.47 8.24
N VAL A 98 12.19 -28.25 7.69
CA VAL A 98 13.46 -27.70 7.23
C VAL A 98 13.69 -26.40 7.99
N GLU A 99 14.50 -26.49 9.05
CA GLU A 99 15.09 -25.31 9.68
C GLU A 99 16.04 -24.65 8.68
N VAL A 100 15.70 -23.44 8.22
CA VAL A 100 16.64 -22.55 7.55
C VAL A 100 16.81 -21.33 8.43
N GLY A 101 17.93 -21.31 9.14
CA GLY A 101 18.42 -20.11 9.82
C GLY A 101 18.71 -19.02 8.80
N GLY A 102 18.02 -17.90 8.94
CA GLY A 102 18.32 -16.62 8.31
C GLY A 102 18.41 -15.58 9.41
N GLU A 103 19.63 -15.18 9.73
CA GLU A 103 19.93 -14.02 10.57
C GLU A 103 19.59 -12.78 9.74
N GLU A 104 18.37 -12.24 9.90
CA GLU A 104 17.95 -11.01 9.22
C GLU A 104 18.34 -9.82 10.11
N ASP A 105 19.52 -9.31 9.78
CA ASP A 105 20.20 -8.12 10.21
C ASP A 105 19.29 -6.93 10.56
N ALA A 106 19.34 -6.56 11.84
CA ALA A 106 18.73 -5.36 12.38
C ALA A 106 19.47 -4.10 11.92
N THR A 107 19.14 -3.53 10.75
CA THR A 107 19.23 -2.08 10.45
C THR A 107 18.58 -1.73 9.10
N ASP A 108 17.29 -1.41 9.06
CA ASP A 108 16.76 -0.22 8.36
C ASP A 108 15.27 -0.05 8.69
N GLY A 109 14.84 1.16 9.03
CA GLY A 109 13.47 1.43 9.42
C GLY A 109 12.53 1.39 8.21
N GLY A 110 12.09 0.18 7.82
CA GLY A 110 11.21 -0.14 6.67
C GLY A 110 9.80 0.47 6.71
N GLY A 111 9.71 1.79 6.88
CA GLY A 111 8.48 2.55 6.73
C GLY A 111 8.28 3.02 5.29
N VAL A 112 7.01 3.13 4.88
CA VAL A 112 6.64 3.81 3.64
C VAL A 112 6.97 5.30 3.80
N GLU A 113 7.81 5.84 2.92
CA GLU A 113 8.16 7.27 2.90
C GLU A 113 7.29 8.07 1.92
N GLU A 114 6.80 7.42 0.87
CA GLU A 114 6.01 8.05 -0.19
C GLU A 114 4.79 7.22 -0.57
N VAL A 115 3.64 7.87 -0.67
CA VAL A 115 2.37 7.28 -1.08
C VAL A 115 1.88 7.99 -2.33
N ILE A 116 1.66 7.25 -3.40
CA ILE A 116 1.17 7.76 -4.67
C ILE A 116 -0.22 7.20 -4.95
N PHE A 117 -1.21 8.08 -5.02
CA PHE A 117 -2.58 7.72 -5.36
C PHE A 117 -2.82 7.78 -6.87
N TYR A 118 -3.57 6.84 -7.41
CA TYR A 118 -4.07 6.92 -8.78
C TYR A 118 -5.51 6.43 -8.90
N CYS A 119 -6.20 6.92 -9.93
CA CYS A 119 -7.55 6.49 -10.26
C CYS A 119 -7.68 6.35 -11.78
N LYS A 120 -8.91 6.31 -12.32
CA LYS A 120 -9.12 6.22 -13.77
C LYS A 120 -8.55 7.41 -14.57
N ALA A 121 -8.91 8.64 -14.20
CA ALA A 121 -8.59 9.86 -14.97
C ALA A 121 -7.80 10.93 -14.18
N GLY A 122 -7.39 10.63 -12.94
CA GLY A 122 -6.65 11.56 -12.07
C GLY A 122 -7.49 12.44 -11.12
N VAL A 123 -8.82 12.51 -11.29
CA VAL A 123 -9.68 13.40 -10.45
C VAL A 123 -9.82 12.89 -9.02
N ARG A 124 -10.18 11.61 -8.86
CA ARG A 124 -10.38 10.96 -7.55
C ARG A 124 -9.07 10.87 -6.76
N SER A 125 -7.97 10.53 -7.44
CA SER A 125 -6.64 10.43 -6.81
C SER A 125 -6.13 11.76 -6.29
N ARG A 126 -6.42 12.88 -6.96
CA ARG A 126 -6.10 14.22 -6.45
C ARG A 126 -6.85 14.54 -5.15
N ALA A 127 -8.12 14.15 -5.07
CA ALA A 127 -8.91 14.33 -3.84
C ALA A 127 -8.38 13.44 -2.71
N ALA A 128 -8.10 12.15 -3.00
CA ALA A 128 -7.47 11.22 -2.06
C ALA A 128 -6.14 11.75 -1.53
N ALA A 129 -5.25 12.21 -2.42
CA ALA A 129 -3.97 12.79 -2.04
C ALA A 129 -4.13 14.03 -1.16
N ARG A 130 -5.16 14.85 -1.38
CA ARG A 130 -5.45 16.00 -0.52
C ARG A 130 -5.85 15.57 0.89
N MET A 131 -6.69 14.54 1.03
CA MET A 131 -7.12 14.02 2.34
C MET A 131 -5.97 13.32 3.07
N ALA A 132 -5.18 12.52 2.35
CA ALA A 132 -4.03 11.81 2.91
C ALA A 132 -2.87 12.73 3.32
N ARG A 133 -2.86 14.03 2.98
CA ARG A 133 -1.85 14.97 3.51
C ARG A 133 -1.86 15.10 5.04
N GLU A 134 -2.96 14.71 5.68
CA GLU A 134 -3.07 14.65 7.13
C GLU A 134 -2.30 13.44 7.71
N TRP A 135 -1.95 12.45 6.87
CA TRP A 135 -1.12 11.33 7.29
C TRP A 135 0.29 11.82 7.59
N GLN A 136 0.72 11.61 8.82
CA GLN A 136 1.95 12.20 9.32
C GLN A 136 3.17 11.44 8.80
N GLY A 137 4.16 12.22 8.35
CA GLY A 137 5.50 11.74 8.08
C GLY A 137 5.69 10.98 6.76
N VAL A 138 4.64 10.84 5.94
CA VAL A 138 4.72 10.31 4.57
C VAL A 138 4.56 11.43 3.54
N LYS A 139 5.27 11.32 2.43
CA LYS A 139 5.07 12.19 1.25
C LYS A 139 3.87 11.68 0.48
N VAL A 140 2.91 12.56 0.23
CA VAL A 140 1.69 12.19 -0.51
C VAL A 140 1.68 12.84 -1.88
N GLY A 141 1.50 12.02 -2.92
CA GLY A 141 1.37 12.44 -4.30
C GLY A 141 0.18 11.81 -5.01
N ASP A 142 -0.19 12.38 -6.15
CA ASP A 142 -1.16 11.80 -7.07
C ASP A 142 -0.58 11.68 -8.49
N MET A 143 -0.99 10.63 -9.19
CA MET A 143 -0.73 10.50 -10.62
C MET A 143 -1.79 11.27 -11.42
N LYS A 144 -1.31 12.20 -12.24
CA LYS A 144 -2.12 12.91 -13.24
C LYS A 144 -2.43 11.97 -14.41
N GLY A 145 -3.62 12.07 -14.98
CA GLY A 145 -4.07 11.22 -16.09
C GLY A 145 -4.49 9.80 -15.70
N GLY A 146 -4.02 9.30 -14.55
CA GLY A 146 -4.52 8.06 -13.96
C GLY A 146 -4.22 6.81 -14.80
N TRP A 147 -5.10 5.82 -14.68
CA TRP A 147 -5.09 4.58 -15.45
C TRP A 147 -5.15 4.80 -16.97
N LEU A 148 -5.92 5.79 -17.43
CA LEU A 148 -6.06 6.05 -18.87
C LEU A 148 -4.73 6.44 -19.50
N GLU A 149 -3.97 7.32 -18.85
CA GLU A 149 -2.64 7.71 -19.30
C GLU A 149 -1.63 6.57 -19.15
N TRP A 150 -1.71 5.80 -18.06
CA TRP A 150 -0.89 4.60 -17.84
C TRP A 150 -1.04 3.58 -18.98
N SER A 151 -2.28 3.19 -19.26
CA SER A 151 -2.62 2.20 -20.29
C SER A 151 -2.31 2.72 -21.69
N ALA A 152 -2.55 4.00 -21.98
CA ALA A 152 -2.22 4.60 -23.27
C ALA A 152 -0.71 4.60 -23.56
N ASN A 153 0.13 4.67 -22.53
CA ASN A 153 1.59 4.60 -22.64
C ASN A 153 2.12 3.15 -22.66
N GLY A 154 1.25 2.13 -22.71
CA GLY A 154 1.66 0.73 -22.72
C GLY A 154 2.23 0.25 -21.39
N GLY A 155 1.80 0.85 -20.27
CA GLY A 155 2.21 0.42 -18.94
C GLY A 155 1.80 -1.02 -18.62
N GLU A 156 2.60 -1.69 -17.79
CA GLU A 156 2.35 -3.06 -17.34
C GLU A 156 1.03 -3.18 -16.56
N VAL A 157 0.36 -4.32 -16.71
CA VAL A 157 -0.95 -4.59 -16.10
C VAL A 157 -0.93 -5.96 -15.43
N GLU A 158 -1.28 -5.98 -14.15
CA GLU A 158 -1.51 -7.17 -13.37
C GLU A 158 -3.02 -7.45 -13.32
N ARG A 159 -3.43 -8.69 -13.64
CA ARG A 159 -4.83 -9.14 -13.64
C ARG A 159 -5.03 -10.28 -12.65
#